data_AF-A0A7C8KZ20-F1
#
_entry.id   AF-A0A7C8KZ20-F1
#
_cell.length_a   1.000
_cell.length_b   1.000
_cell.length_c   1.000
_cell.angle_alpha   90.00
_cell.angle_beta   90.00
_cell.angle_gamma   90.00
#
_symmetry.space_group_name_H-M   'P 1'
#
loop_
_entity.id
_entity.type
_entity.pdbx_description
1 polymer ?
#
loop_
_entity_poly.entity_id
_entity_poly.type
_entity_poly.pdbx_seq_one_letter_code
_entity_poly.pdbx_strand_id
1 'polypeptide(L)'
;MQEKEVIELLRHYRHDNLNDLQLVMGYLQLGKQEKAQAKINEIIAKANNERQLDRLQLPETMLWLYKKNWFSENLSLEYRIEISDETASFSDNSLKQKLEKIFAELADFQQEFQYYHAILLFGKQLQLTIEGEWRDQEALLKQLEKHQFLDIIQMNEDKQLQIKWTE
;
A
#
# COMPACT_ATOMS: atom_id res chain seq x y z
N MET A 1 -16.38 8.22 -11.13
CA MET A 1 -16.74 7.52 -9.88
C MET A 1 -18.15 7.96 -9.48
N GLN A 2 -19.00 7.08 -8.96
CA GLN A 2 -20.33 7.48 -8.48
C GLN A 2 -20.25 8.12 -7.09
N GLU A 3 -21.12 9.08 -6.79
CA GLU A 3 -21.14 9.81 -5.51
C GLU A 3 -21.24 8.87 -4.29
N LYS A 4 -21.99 7.77 -4.42
CA LYS A 4 -22.15 6.75 -3.38
C LYS A 4 -20.82 6.09 -2.99
N GLU A 5 -19.96 5.80 -3.97
CA GLU A 5 -18.64 5.19 -3.72
C GLU A 5 -17.71 6.18 -3.00
N VAL A 6 -17.79 7.48 -3.31
CA VAL A 6 -17.03 8.52 -2.59
C VAL A 6 -17.44 8.55 -1.10
N ILE A 7 -18.75 8.50 -0.83
CA ILE A 7 -19.27 8.54 0.54
C ILE A 7 -18.84 7.30 1.34
N GLU A 8 -18.85 6.13 0.71
CA GLU A 8 -18.40 4.88 1.31
C GLU A 8 -16.90 4.93 1.63
N LEU A 9 -16.10 5.42 0.68
CA LEU A 9 -14.66 5.63 0.87
C LEU A 9 -14.36 6.56 2.06
N LEU A 10 -15.07 7.69 2.16
CA LEU A 10 -14.96 8.61 3.29
C LEU A 10 -15.42 7.99 4.63
N ARG A 11 -16.34 7.01 4.60
CA ARG A 11 -16.78 6.30 5.80
C ARG A 11 -15.67 5.43 6.37
N HIS A 12 -14.98 4.68 5.51
CA HIS A 12 -13.82 3.87 5.92
C HIS A 12 -12.70 4.75 6.49
N TYR A 13 -12.37 5.84 5.79
CA TYR A 13 -11.38 6.81 6.29
C TYR A 13 -11.70 7.33 7.70
N ARG A 14 -12.96 7.72 7.95
CA ARG A 14 -13.37 8.18 9.29
C ARG A 14 -13.31 7.07 10.34
N HIS A 15 -13.69 5.84 9.98
CA HIS A 15 -13.66 4.71 10.89
C HIS A 15 -12.22 4.41 11.36
N ASP A 16 -11.27 4.36 10.44
CA ASP A 16 -9.86 4.09 10.77
C ASP A 16 -9.27 5.17 11.67
N ASN A 17 -9.53 6.44 11.36
CA ASN A 17 -9.08 7.56 12.19
C ASN A 17 -9.70 7.53 13.59
N LEU A 18 -10.97 7.12 13.72
CA LEU A 18 -11.60 6.96 15.03
C LEU A 18 -10.96 5.81 15.81
N ASN A 19 -10.64 4.69 15.17
CA ASN A 19 -9.96 3.56 15.83
C ASN A 19 -8.57 3.94 16.33
N ASP A 20 -7.80 4.68 15.52
CA ASP A 20 -6.49 5.19 15.91
C ASP A 20 -6.58 6.08 17.16
N LEU A 21 -7.56 7.00 17.20
CA LEU A 21 -7.79 7.87 18.36
C LEU A 21 -8.30 7.08 19.59
N GLN A 22 -9.14 6.06 19.39
CA GLN A 22 -9.60 5.17 20.46
C GLN A 22 -8.44 4.39 21.08
N LEU A 23 -7.48 3.90 20.28
CA LEU A 23 -6.27 3.24 20.77
C LEU A 23 -5.40 4.19 21.61
N VAL A 24 -5.19 5.42 21.14
CA VAL A 24 -4.50 6.46 21.91
C VAL A 24 -5.19 6.68 23.25
N MET A 25 -6.51 6.89 23.23
CA MET A 25 -7.30 7.09 24.45
C MET A 25 -7.22 5.88 25.39
N GLY A 26 -7.30 4.66 24.87
CA GLY A 26 -7.17 3.43 25.65
C GLY A 26 -5.80 3.28 26.31
N TYR A 27 -4.72 3.62 25.61
CA TYR A 27 -3.37 3.63 26.22
C TYR A 27 -3.26 4.67 27.33
N LEU A 28 -3.81 5.87 27.14
CA LEU A 28 -3.81 6.92 28.16
C LEU A 28 -4.62 6.50 29.41
N GLN A 29 -5.80 5.90 29.23
CA GLN A 29 -6.62 5.39 30.34
C GLN A 29 -5.92 4.29 31.15
N LEU A 30 -5.05 3.50 30.52
CA LEU A 30 -4.23 2.47 31.17
C LEU A 30 -2.92 3.02 31.77
N GLY A 31 -2.69 4.34 31.72
CA GLY A 31 -1.43 4.97 32.18
C GLY A 31 -0.21 4.67 31.30
N LYS A 32 -0.41 4.13 30.08
CA LYS A 32 0.67 3.73 29.16
C LYS A 32 1.05 4.89 28.24
N GLN A 33 1.56 5.97 28.83
CA GLN A 33 1.86 7.22 28.10
C GLN A 33 2.84 7.04 26.93
N GLU A 34 3.88 6.21 27.10
CA GLU A 34 4.85 5.93 26.02
C GLU A 34 4.18 5.27 24.81
N LYS A 35 3.25 4.32 25.03
CA LYS A 35 2.50 3.67 23.94
C LYS A 35 1.54 4.63 23.25
N ALA A 36 0.90 5.51 24.01
CA ALA A 36 0.07 6.57 23.44
C ALA A 36 0.90 7.50 22.56
N GLN A 37 2.09 7.92 23.01
CA GLN A 37 3.00 8.76 22.23
C GLN A 37 3.49 8.07 20.96
N ALA A 38 3.87 6.80 21.04
CA ALA A 38 4.25 6.00 19.87
C ALA A 38 3.11 5.94 18.85
N LYS A 39 1.87 5.68 19.32
CA LYS A 39 0.70 5.63 18.45
C LYS A 39 0.38 6.99 17.80
N ILE A 40 0.56 8.10 18.52
CA ILE A 40 0.43 9.45 17.94
C ILE A 40 1.47 9.68 16.83
N ASN A 41 2.71 9.26 17.06
CA ASN A 41 3.77 9.40 16.05
C ASN A 41 3.46 8.58 14.78
N GLU A 42 2.90 7.38 14.93
CA GLU A 42 2.41 6.57 13.80
C GLU A 42 1.31 7.30 13.00
N ILE A 43 0.32 7.88 13.69
CA ILE A 43 -0.76 8.66 13.06
C ILE A 43 -0.19 9.85 12.28
N ILE A 44 0.75 10.59 12.88
CA ILE A 44 1.42 11.72 12.24
C ILE A 44 2.21 11.26 11.01
N ALA A 45 2.94 10.16 11.10
CA ALA A 45 3.70 9.61 9.97
C ALA A 45 2.76 9.21 8.82
N LYS A 46 1.66 8.52 9.10
CA LYS A 46 0.63 8.15 8.10
C LYS A 46 0.06 9.38 7.39
N ALA A 47 -0.35 10.40 8.16
CA ALA A 47 -0.89 11.64 7.60
C ALA A 47 0.14 12.41 6.75
N ASN A 48 1.41 12.39 7.14
CA ASN A 48 2.48 13.00 6.35
C ASN A 48 2.72 12.22 5.04
N ASN A 49 2.67 10.89 5.06
CA ASN A 49 2.80 10.08 3.85
C ASN A 49 1.63 10.33 2.88
N GLU A 50 0.39 10.40 3.37
CA GLU A 50 -0.80 10.78 2.57
C GLU A 50 -0.60 12.15 1.91
N ARG A 51 -0.18 13.16 2.70
CA ARG A 51 0.09 14.51 2.19
C ARG A 51 1.20 14.53 1.13
N GLN A 52 2.22 13.70 1.27
CA GLN A 52 3.29 13.62 0.28
C GLN A 52 2.80 12.96 -1.01
N LEU A 53 1.93 11.94 -0.92
CA LEU A 53 1.34 11.31 -2.09
C LEU A 53 0.49 12.30 -2.90
N ASP A 54 -0.26 13.17 -2.24
CA ASP A 54 -1.03 14.23 -2.91
C ASP A 54 -0.15 15.11 -3.82
N ARG A 55 1.13 15.29 -3.48
CA ARG A 55 2.08 16.08 -4.28
C ARG A 55 2.48 15.40 -5.59
N LEU A 56 2.35 14.08 -5.69
CA LEU A 56 2.66 13.33 -6.91
C LEU A 56 1.64 13.57 -8.02
N GLN A 57 0.47 14.16 -7.70
CA GLN A 57 -0.60 14.46 -8.65
C GLN A 57 -1.09 13.21 -9.42
N LEU A 58 -1.34 12.12 -8.69
CA LEU A 58 -1.79 10.83 -9.23
C LEU A 58 -3.22 10.47 -8.77
N PRO A 59 -4.24 11.30 -9.04
CA PRO A 59 -5.58 11.12 -8.49
C PRO A 59 -6.22 9.77 -8.82
N GLU A 60 -6.02 9.21 -10.02
CA GLU A 60 -6.58 7.92 -10.41
C GLU A 60 -5.89 6.76 -9.66
N THR A 61 -4.56 6.79 -9.58
CA THR A 61 -3.76 5.81 -8.85
C THR A 61 -4.08 5.86 -7.36
N MET A 62 -4.11 7.05 -6.77
CA MET A 62 -4.41 7.25 -5.36
C MET A 62 -5.78 6.70 -4.98
N LEU A 63 -6.78 7.01 -5.79
CA LEU A 63 -8.12 6.50 -5.57
C LEU A 63 -8.16 4.96 -5.66
N TRP A 64 -7.44 4.39 -6.61
CA TRP A 64 -7.35 2.95 -6.75
C TRP A 64 -6.66 2.30 -5.54
N LEU A 65 -5.54 2.86 -5.07
CA LEU A 65 -4.81 2.39 -3.89
C LEU A 65 -5.69 2.41 -2.63
N TYR A 66 -6.41 3.52 -2.42
CA TYR A 66 -7.33 3.65 -1.29
C TYR A 66 -8.45 2.62 -1.33
N LYS A 67 -9.08 2.41 -2.50
CA LYS A 67 -10.08 1.35 -2.66
C LYS A 67 -9.47 -0.01 -2.38
N LYS A 68 -8.29 -0.32 -2.94
CA LYS A 68 -7.64 -1.61 -2.74
C LYS A 68 -7.35 -1.85 -1.26
N ASN A 69 -6.84 -0.86 -0.54
CA ASN A 69 -6.55 -0.98 0.89
C ASN A 69 -7.81 -1.18 1.75
N TRP A 70 -8.90 -0.47 1.46
CA TRP A 70 -10.12 -0.54 2.28
C TRP A 70 -11.07 -1.69 1.97
N PHE A 71 -11.09 -2.16 0.72
CA PHE A 71 -11.98 -3.24 0.29
C PHE A 71 -11.28 -4.61 0.24
N SER A 72 -9.99 -4.70 0.56
CA SER A 72 -9.32 -6.00 0.71
C SER A 72 -9.40 -6.46 2.16
N GLU A 73 -9.94 -7.66 2.38
CA GLU A 73 -10.11 -8.21 3.73
C GLU A 73 -8.78 -8.66 4.36
N ASN A 74 -7.79 -9.00 3.54
CA ASN A 74 -6.54 -9.64 3.95
C ASN A 74 -5.27 -8.94 3.47
N LEU A 75 -5.35 -7.66 3.10
CA LEU A 75 -4.23 -6.87 2.61
C LEU A 75 -4.21 -5.51 3.32
N SER A 76 -3.06 -5.16 3.89
CA SER A 76 -2.75 -3.79 4.28
C SER A 76 -1.72 -3.22 3.32
N LEU A 77 -1.98 -2.01 2.84
CA LEU A 77 -1.11 -1.28 1.93
C LEU A 77 -0.60 -0.01 2.61
N GLU A 78 0.71 0.04 2.82
CA GLU A 78 1.44 1.24 3.22
C GLU A 78 2.12 1.87 1.99
N TYR A 79 2.27 3.18 2.02
CA TYR A 79 2.93 3.96 0.99
C TYR A 79 4.02 4.83 1.60
N ARG A 80 5.16 4.87 0.92
CA ARG A 80 6.35 5.64 1.33
C ARG A 80 6.88 6.43 0.15
N ILE A 81 7.40 7.61 0.43
CA ILE A 81 7.94 8.51 -0.59
C ILE A 81 9.38 8.87 -0.19
N GLU A 82 10.31 8.54 -1.08
CA GLU A 82 11.74 8.84 -0.94
C GLU A 82 12.22 9.83 -2.00
N ILE A 83 11.30 10.42 -2.75
CA ILE A 83 11.62 11.39 -3.80
C ILE A 83 11.96 12.73 -3.16
N SER A 84 13.25 13.09 -3.23
CA SER A 84 13.74 14.43 -2.87
C SER A 84 13.64 15.44 -4.00
N ASP A 85 13.44 14.96 -5.24
CA ASP A 85 13.49 15.76 -6.47
C ASP A 85 12.12 15.91 -7.13
N GLU A 86 11.74 17.14 -7.44
CA GLU A 86 10.47 17.53 -8.08
C GLU A 86 10.29 17.01 -9.53
N THR A 87 11.22 16.18 -10.03
CA THR A 87 11.32 15.76 -11.44
C THR A 87 10.85 14.34 -11.72
N ALA A 88 10.56 13.52 -10.69
CA ALA A 88 9.95 12.20 -10.90
C ALA A 88 8.47 12.39 -11.31
N SER A 89 8.23 12.43 -12.62
CA SER A 89 6.88 12.50 -13.18
C SER A 89 6.38 11.10 -13.45
N PHE A 90 5.47 10.62 -12.61
CA PHE A 90 4.74 9.38 -12.88
C PHE A 90 3.54 9.67 -13.76
N SER A 91 3.28 8.80 -14.72
CA SER A 91 2.03 8.83 -15.48
C SER A 91 0.93 8.16 -14.66
N ASP A 92 -0.04 8.95 -14.18
CA ASP A 92 -1.12 8.48 -13.30
C ASP A 92 -1.85 7.25 -13.88
N ASN A 93 -2.30 7.35 -15.13
CA ASN A 93 -3.06 6.26 -15.74
C ASN A 93 -2.20 5.00 -15.99
N SER A 94 -0.95 5.18 -16.41
CA SER A 94 -0.02 4.06 -16.64
C SER A 94 0.31 3.33 -15.34
N LEU A 95 0.61 4.08 -14.29
CA LEU A 95 0.93 3.52 -12.98
C LEU A 95 -0.24 2.73 -12.42
N LYS A 96 -1.44 3.30 -12.44
CA LYS A 96 -2.65 2.59 -12.05
C LYS A 96 -2.81 1.26 -12.80
N GLN A 97 -2.67 1.26 -14.13
CA GLN A 97 -2.81 0.04 -14.94
C GLN A 97 -1.76 -1.02 -14.59
N LYS A 98 -0.51 -0.62 -14.36
CA LYS A 98 0.56 -1.53 -13.95
C LYS A 98 0.25 -2.15 -12.59
N LEU A 99 -0.18 -1.35 -11.63
CA LEU A 99 -0.58 -1.84 -10.30
C LEU A 99 -1.80 -2.76 -10.36
N GLU A 100 -2.83 -2.42 -11.15
CA GLU A 100 -3.99 -3.27 -11.39
C GLU A 100 -3.59 -4.65 -11.92
N LYS A 101 -2.66 -4.69 -12.89
CA LYS A 101 -2.12 -5.94 -13.43
C LYS A 101 -1.38 -6.72 -12.35
N ILE A 102 -0.41 -6.10 -11.68
CA ILE A 102 0.38 -6.76 -10.62
C ILE A 102 -0.55 -7.38 -9.57
N PHE A 103 -1.50 -6.60 -9.03
CA PHE A 103 -2.39 -7.11 -7.97
C PHE A 103 -3.43 -8.13 -8.47
N ALA A 104 -3.76 -8.15 -9.76
CA ALA A 104 -4.56 -9.22 -10.34
C ALA A 104 -3.76 -10.53 -10.38
N GLU A 105 -2.51 -10.50 -10.85
CA GLU A 105 -1.63 -11.68 -10.86
C GLU A 105 -1.41 -12.22 -9.45
N LEU A 106 -1.19 -11.34 -8.47
CA LEU A 106 -0.96 -11.75 -7.08
C LEU A 106 -2.17 -12.46 -6.48
N ALA A 107 -3.39 -12.05 -6.83
CA ALA A 107 -4.63 -12.61 -6.27
C ALA A 107 -4.76 -14.11 -6.54
N ASP A 108 -4.29 -14.59 -7.68
CA ASP A 108 -4.35 -16.01 -8.06
C ASP A 108 -3.43 -16.90 -7.19
N PHE A 109 -2.44 -16.31 -6.55
CA PHE A 109 -1.47 -16.99 -5.69
C PHE A 109 -1.65 -16.69 -4.20
N GLN A 110 -2.68 -15.92 -3.83
CA GLN A 110 -3.00 -15.70 -2.43
C GLN A 110 -3.50 -16.98 -1.78
N GLN A 111 -3.11 -17.19 -0.53
CA GLN A 111 -3.60 -18.29 0.30
C GLN A 111 -4.79 -17.84 1.13
N GLU A 112 -5.73 -18.75 1.35
CA GLU A 112 -6.87 -18.52 2.23
C GLU A 112 -6.38 -18.23 3.66
N PHE A 113 -7.01 -17.24 4.31
CA PHE A 113 -6.69 -16.81 5.69
C PHE A 113 -5.27 -16.24 5.93
N GLN A 114 -4.48 -16.01 4.88
CA GLN A 114 -3.21 -15.31 5.02
C GLN A 114 -3.39 -13.80 4.90
N TYR A 115 -2.72 -13.07 5.78
CA TYR A 115 -2.67 -11.61 5.77
C TYR A 115 -1.40 -11.14 5.06
N TYR A 116 -1.57 -10.21 4.12
CA TYR A 116 -0.49 -9.63 3.35
C TYR A 116 -0.26 -8.18 3.79
N HIS A 117 1.01 -7.82 3.95
CA HIS A 117 1.41 -6.44 4.17
C HIS A 117 2.23 -5.97 2.98
N ALA A 118 1.70 -5.00 2.25
CA ALA A 118 2.33 -4.42 1.08
C ALA A 118 2.86 -3.01 1.40
N ILE A 119 4.08 -2.73 0.96
CA ILE A 119 4.68 -1.39 1.02
C ILE A 119 4.98 -0.97 -0.42
N LEU A 120 4.32 0.10 -0.87
CA LEU A 120 4.60 0.76 -2.13
C LEU A 120 5.50 1.98 -1.90
N LEU A 121 6.74 1.88 -2.36
CA LEU A 121 7.75 2.93 -2.28
C LEU A 121 7.84 3.69 -3.60
N PHE A 122 7.62 5.00 -3.52
CA PHE A 122 7.86 5.96 -4.59
C PHE A 122 9.27 6.53 -4.44
N GLY A 123 10.20 6.07 -5.28
CA GLY A 123 11.57 6.55 -5.36
C GLY A 123 11.95 6.90 -6.80
N LYS A 124 13.26 6.82 -7.13
CA LYS A 124 13.73 6.89 -8.54
C LYS A 124 13.14 5.78 -9.42
N GLN A 125 12.87 4.64 -8.79
CA GLN A 125 12.10 3.53 -9.33
C GLN A 125 10.97 3.24 -8.34
N LEU A 126 9.87 2.69 -8.84
CA LEU A 126 8.81 2.17 -7.99
C LEU A 126 9.23 0.83 -7.43
N GLN A 127 8.92 0.61 -6.16
CA GLN A 127 9.17 -0.66 -5.51
C GLN A 127 7.92 -1.07 -4.73
N LEU A 128 7.42 -2.28 -5.00
CA LEU A 128 6.38 -2.93 -4.23
C LEU A 128 7.01 -4.11 -3.48
N THR A 129 7.04 -4.01 -2.16
CA THR A 129 7.41 -5.13 -1.28
C THR A 129 6.14 -5.70 -0.68
N ILE A 130 5.94 -7.01 -0.73
CA ILE A 130 4.78 -7.67 -0.11
C ILE A 130 5.27 -8.80 0.76
N GLU A 131 4.92 -8.71 2.04
CA GLU A 131 5.18 -9.72 3.05
C GLU A 131 3.94 -10.60 3.17
N GLY A 132 4.12 -11.92 3.01
CA GLY A 132 3.05 -12.90 3.17
C GLY A 132 3.39 -14.24 2.54
N GLU A 133 2.57 -15.26 2.81
CA GLU A 133 2.79 -16.60 2.27
C GLU A 133 2.05 -16.79 0.95
N TRP A 134 2.79 -17.06 -0.12
CA TRP A 134 2.23 -17.27 -1.46
C TRP A 134 2.05 -18.76 -1.75
N ARG A 135 1.01 -19.09 -2.51
CA ARG A 135 0.90 -20.40 -3.17
C ARG A 135 1.88 -20.44 -4.33
N ASP A 136 2.57 -21.57 -4.50
CA ASP A 136 3.45 -21.84 -5.67
C ASP A 136 4.33 -20.65 -6.09
N GLN A 137 5.31 -20.33 -5.24
CA GLN A 137 6.19 -19.17 -5.41
C GLN A 137 6.93 -19.17 -6.76
N GLU A 138 7.34 -20.33 -7.27
CA GLU A 138 8.01 -20.43 -8.57
C GLU A 138 7.08 -20.05 -9.72
N ALA A 139 5.83 -20.51 -9.68
CA ALA A 139 4.84 -20.15 -10.69
C ALA A 139 4.49 -18.65 -10.64
N LEU A 140 4.36 -18.09 -9.43
CA LEU A 140 4.13 -16.66 -9.23
C LEU A 140 5.25 -15.81 -9.86
N LEU A 141 6.52 -16.13 -9.57
CA LEU A 141 7.67 -15.41 -10.14
C LEU A 141 7.65 -15.48 -11.67
N LYS A 142 7.45 -16.68 -12.24
CA LYS A 142 7.35 -16.87 -13.70
C LYS A 142 6.18 -16.11 -14.32
N GLN A 143 5.07 -15.94 -13.60
CA GLN A 143 3.91 -15.20 -14.08
C GLN A 143 4.19 -13.71 -14.13
N LEU A 144 4.81 -13.17 -13.07
CA LEU A 144 5.23 -11.78 -13.02
C LEU A 144 6.31 -11.45 -14.07
N GLU A 145 7.28 -12.33 -14.28
CA GLU A 145 8.36 -12.16 -15.28
C GLU A 145 7.86 -12.02 -16.73
N LYS A 146 6.62 -12.44 -17.03
CA LYS A 146 6.01 -12.22 -18.36
C LYS A 146 5.75 -10.74 -18.65
N HIS A 147 5.66 -9.91 -17.61
CA HIS A 147 5.43 -8.48 -17.76
C HIS A 147 6.73 -7.74 -18.05
N GLN A 148 6.90 -7.33 -19.31
CA GLN A 148 8.10 -6.59 -19.77
C GLN A 148 8.33 -5.23 -19.09
N PHE A 149 7.33 -4.71 -18.38
CA PHE A 149 7.46 -3.45 -17.64
C PHE A 149 8.08 -3.64 -16.25
N LEU A 150 8.30 -4.88 -15.79
CA LEU A 150 8.94 -5.17 -14.51
C LEU A 150 10.45 -5.32 -14.70
N ASP A 151 11.22 -4.57 -13.91
CA ASP A 151 12.68 -4.56 -14.01
C ASP A 151 13.31 -5.64 -13.12
N ILE A 152 12.79 -5.80 -11.90
CA ILE A 152 13.33 -6.73 -10.90
C ILE A 152 12.18 -7.40 -10.17
N ILE A 153 12.23 -8.73 -10.08
CA ILE A 153 11.29 -9.55 -9.31
C ILE A 153 12.12 -10.54 -8.48
N GLN A 154 11.98 -10.50 -7.17
CA GLN A 154 12.75 -11.32 -6.24
C GLN A 154 11.87 -11.81 -5.09
N MET A 155 12.12 -13.04 -4.64
CA MET A 155 11.58 -13.55 -3.38
C MET A 155 12.73 -13.68 -2.40
N ASN A 156 12.68 -12.95 -1.28
CA ASN A 156 13.69 -13.03 -0.23
C ASN A 156 13.46 -14.25 0.67
N GLU A 157 14.48 -14.63 1.44
CA GLU A 157 14.44 -15.78 2.37
C GLU A 157 13.28 -15.69 3.39
N ASP A 158 12.84 -14.47 3.71
CA ASP A 158 11.71 -14.18 4.61
C ASP A 158 10.32 -14.25 3.92
N LYS A 159 10.20 -14.91 2.76
CA LYS A 159 8.96 -14.96 1.93
C LYS A 159 8.45 -13.59 1.50
N GLN A 160 9.33 -12.60 1.43
CA GLN A 160 8.99 -11.27 0.96
C GLN A 160 9.14 -11.21 -0.56
N LEU A 161 8.05 -10.89 -1.24
CA LEU A 161 8.05 -10.61 -2.67
C LEU A 161 8.45 -9.16 -2.89
N GLN A 162 9.50 -8.93 -3.66
CA GLN A 162 9.95 -7.60 -4.05
C GLN A 162 9.85 -7.44 -5.56
N ILE A 163 9.10 -6.43 -5.99
CA ILE A 163 8.91 -6.06 -7.39
C ILE A 163 9.41 -4.62 -7.56
N LYS A 164 10.25 -4.37 -8.55
CA LYS A 164 10.70 -3.02 -8.93
C LYS A 164 10.47 -2.77 -10.40
N TRP A 165 10.08 -1.54 -10.72
CA TRP A 165 9.93 -1.09 -12.08
C TRP A 165 10.11 0.41 -12.21
N THR A 166 10.46 0.85 -13.41
CA THR A 166 10.57 2.24 -13.78
C THR A 166 9.28 2.68 -14.48
N GLU A 167 8.88 3.92 -14.21
CA GLU A 167 7.72 4.54 -14.87
C GLU A 167 8.13 5.33 -16.12
#